data_AF-A0A0D9XYM2-F1
#
_entry.id   AF-A0A0D9XYM2-F1
#
_cell.length_a   1.000
_cell.length_b   1.000
_cell.length_c   1.000
_cell.angle_alpha   90.00
_cell.angle_beta   90.00
_cell.angle_gamma   90.00
#
_symmetry.space_group_name_H-M   'P 1'
#
loop_
_entity.id
_entity.type
_entity.pdbx_description
1 polymer ?
#
loop_
_entity_poly.entity_id
_entity_poly.type
_entity_poly.pdbx_seq_one_letter_code
_entity_poly.pdbx_strand_id
1 'polypeptide(L)'
;MDPEVYNDIRKCVVRIAIGTPAGVFNMCNQPVRMSQEVHVYDGLSERLTPGNVTRFNVSEFCHNCVVIGNATFGAPVIDKNGEMVGMNHSHQYPLTAIKISALQGTIRNIKNTLWARG
;
A
#
# COMPACT_ATOMS: atom_id res chain seq x y z
N MET A 1 19.71 10.72 -13.33
CA MET A 1 18.35 10.57 -12.79
C MET A 1 18.18 11.67 -11.76
N ASP A 2 17.14 12.50 -11.90
CA ASP A 2 16.93 13.67 -11.04
C ASP A 2 16.63 13.24 -9.58
N PRO A 3 17.32 13.77 -8.56
CA PRO A 3 17.06 13.48 -7.15
C PRO A 3 15.61 13.75 -6.71
N GLU A 4 14.92 14.72 -7.32
CA GLU A 4 13.52 15.01 -7.00
C GLU A 4 12.60 13.87 -7.42
N VAL A 5 12.86 13.26 -8.58
CA VAL A 5 12.10 12.11 -9.10
C VAL A 5 12.25 10.87 -8.21
N TYR A 6 13.40 10.71 -7.53
CA TYR A 6 13.64 9.62 -6.59
C TYR A 6 12.85 9.81 -5.27
N ASN A 7 12.71 11.06 -4.81
CA ASN A 7 11.95 11.37 -3.60
C ASN A 7 10.43 11.24 -3.79
N ASP A 8 9.93 11.49 -4.99
CA ASP A 8 8.50 11.35 -5.33
C ASP A 8 8.01 9.90 -5.30
N ILE A 9 8.85 8.93 -5.68
CA ILE A 9 8.47 7.51 -5.65
C ILE A 9 8.30 7.01 -4.21
N ARG A 10 8.85 7.70 -3.20
CA ARG A 10 8.75 7.31 -1.78
C ARG A 10 7.49 7.81 -1.09
N LYS A 11 6.71 8.69 -1.72
CA LYS A 11 5.49 9.24 -1.14
C LYS A 11 4.28 8.80 -1.96
N CYS A 12 3.37 8.05 -1.35
CA CYS A 12 2.07 7.81 -1.96
C CYS A 12 1.11 8.89 -1.46
N VAL A 13 0.71 9.80 -2.35
CA VAL A 13 -0.43 10.67 -2.06
C VAL A 13 -1.68 9.87 -2.39
N VAL A 14 -2.27 9.22 -1.40
CA VAL A 14 -3.60 8.64 -1.56
C VAL A 14 -4.59 9.79 -1.44
N ARG A 15 -5.00 10.35 -2.59
CA ARG A 15 -6.19 11.20 -2.65
C ARG A 15 -7.39 10.29 -2.49
N ILE A 16 -7.80 10.07 -1.24
CA ILE A 16 -9.06 9.41 -0.94
C ILE A 16 -10.14 10.37 -1.47
N ALA A 17 -10.93 9.91 -2.43
CA ALA A 17 -11.92 10.72 -3.13
C ALA A 17 -13.13 11.05 -2.24
N ILE A 18 -12.89 11.76 -1.13
CA ILE A 18 -13.90 12.30 -0.22
C ILE A 18 -13.21 13.35 0.66
N GLY A 19 -13.28 14.62 0.23
CA GLY A 19 -13.32 15.82 1.09
C GLY A 19 -12.27 16.10 2.17
N THR A 20 -11.29 15.25 2.46
CA THR A 20 -10.30 15.43 3.54
C THR A 20 -8.89 15.75 3.00
N PRO A 21 -8.04 16.43 3.80
CA PRO A 21 -6.64 16.63 3.44
C PRO A 21 -6.01 15.27 3.13
N ALA A 22 -5.38 15.15 1.96
CA ALA A 22 -4.77 13.88 1.54
C ALA A 22 -3.80 13.38 2.62
N GLY A 23 -4.09 12.21 3.20
CA GLY A 23 -3.13 11.50 4.03
C GLY A 23 -1.92 11.14 3.18
N VAL A 24 -0.75 11.69 3.50
CA VAL A 24 0.50 11.34 2.83
C VAL A 24 1.12 10.19 3.60
N PHE A 25 1.16 9.01 2.99
CA PHE A 25 1.87 7.87 3.54
C PHE A 25 3.28 7.79 2.95
N ASN A 26 4.27 7.62 3.82
CA ASN A 26 5.59 7.18 3.39
C ASN A 26 5.48 5.72 2.93
N MET A 27 6.07 5.41 1.79
CA MET A 27 6.16 4.03 1.31
C MET A 27 7.27 3.30 2.05
N CYS A 28 6.93 2.15 2.63
CA CYS A 28 7.90 1.32 3.34
C CYS A 28 8.98 0.81 2.37
N ASN A 29 10.24 0.92 2.77
CA ASN A 29 11.39 0.43 2.01
C ASN A 29 11.93 -0.91 2.52
N GLN A 30 11.32 -1.46 3.58
CA GLN A 30 11.72 -2.72 4.18
C GLN A 30 10.91 -3.89 3.62
N PRO A 31 11.51 -5.10 3.51
CA PRO A 31 10.76 -6.29 3.12
C PRO A 31 9.70 -6.65 4.16
N VAL A 32 8.49 -6.99 3.69
CA VAL A 32 7.42 -7.56 4.50
C VAL A 32 7.85 -8.92 5.06
N ARG A 33 7.52 -9.20 6.34
CA ARG A 33 7.90 -10.44 7.05
C ARG A 33 6.68 -11.22 7.52
N MET A 34 6.86 -12.53 7.71
CA MET A 34 5.83 -13.38 8.32
C MET A 34 5.50 -12.88 9.73
N SER A 35 4.23 -12.90 10.10
CA SER A 35 3.72 -12.44 11.41
C SER A 35 3.94 -10.96 11.71
N GLN A 36 4.45 -10.16 10.76
CA GLN A 36 4.56 -8.72 10.90
C GLN A 36 3.19 -8.10 11.18
N GLU A 37 3.12 -7.28 12.21
CA GLU A 37 1.94 -6.48 12.53
C GLU A 37 1.66 -5.45 11.43
N VAL A 38 0.41 -5.40 10.98
CA VAL A 38 -0.07 -4.50 9.94
C VAL A 38 -1.49 -4.04 10.25
N HIS A 39 -1.89 -2.93 9.65
CA HIS A 39 -3.20 -2.32 9.79
C HIS A 39 -3.77 -2.03 8.41
N VAL A 40 -5.04 -2.36 8.18
CA VAL A 40 -5.77 -1.81 7.01
C VAL A 40 -6.34 -0.48 7.41
N TYR A 41 -6.02 0.56 6.65
CA TYR A 41 -6.60 1.89 6.83
C TYR A 41 -7.87 2.03 5.99
N ASP A 42 -9.01 2.22 6.67
CA ASP A 42 -10.27 2.60 6.05
C ASP A 42 -10.39 4.12 6.03
N GLY A 43 -10.26 4.69 4.83
CA GLY A 43 -10.38 6.13 4.61
C GLY A 43 -11.78 6.71 4.78
N LEU A 44 -12.84 5.90 4.75
CA LEU A 44 -14.21 6.37 4.95
C LEU A 44 -14.51 6.62 6.42
N SER A 45 -14.01 5.74 7.28
CA SER A 45 -14.23 5.80 8.73
C SER A 45 -13.02 6.32 9.52
N GLU A 46 -11.90 6.59 8.84
CA GLU A 46 -10.60 6.98 9.42
C GLU A 46 -10.10 5.98 10.47
N ARG A 47 -10.31 4.68 10.23
CA ARG A 47 -9.98 3.60 11.18
C ARG A 47 -8.84 2.73 10.69
N LEU A 48 -8.04 2.25 11.64
CA LEU A 48 -7.03 1.22 11.44
C LEU A 48 -7.53 -0.11 11.99
N THR A 49 -7.63 -1.12 11.14
CA THR A 49 -8.01 -2.48 11.53
C THR A 49 -6.74 -3.34 11.67
N PRO A 50 -6.38 -3.78 12.89
CA PRO A 50 -5.14 -4.51 13.12
C PRO A 50 -5.18 -5.94 12.59
N GLY A 51 -4.00 -6.48 12.34
CA GLY A 51 -3.77 -7.87 12.00
C GLY A 51 -2.28 -8.14 11.79
N ASN A 52 -1.98 -9.30 11.19
CA ASN A 52 -0.65 -9.78 10.93
C ASN A 52 -0.56 -10.35 9.52
N VAL A 53 0.62 -10.23 8.93
CA VAL A 53 0.97 -10.95 7.69
C VAL A 53 0.97 -12.45 7.96
N THR A 54 0.21 -13.19 7.17
CA THR A 54 0.02 -14.64 7.34
C THR A 54 0.73 -15.47 6.29
N ARG A 55 0.97 -14.92 5.10
CA ARG A 55 1.70 -15.54 3.97
C ARG A 55 2.23 -14.44 3.06
N PHE A 56 3.27 -14.72 2.27
CA PHE A 56 3.72 -13.80 1.21
C PHE A 56 4.47 -14.53 0.10
N ASN A 57 4.48 -13.93 -1.08
CA ASN A 57 5.29 -14.34 -2.23
C ASN A 57 6.19 -13.17 -2.65
N VAL A 58 6.67 -13.13 -3.90
CA VAL A 58 7.52 -12.04 -4.39
C VAL A 58 6.80 -10.68 -4.36
N SER A 59 5.60 -10.61 -4.94
CA SER A 59 4.88 -9.36 -5.21
C SER A 59 3.76 -9.05 -4.22
N GLU A 60 3.29 -10.04 -3.47
CA GLU A 60 2.06 -9.94 -2.68
C GLU A 60 2.24 -10.54 -1.28
N PHE A 61 1.33 -10.19 -0.38
CA PHE A 61 1.20 -10.82 0.92
C PHE A 61 -0.26 -10.94 1.35
N CYS A 62 -0.55 -11.97 2.14
CA CYS A 62 -1.82 -12.15 2.81
C CYS A 62 -1.73 -11.64 4.26
N HIS A 63 -2.83 -11.12 4.80
CA HIS A 63 -2.93 -10.72 6.21
C HIS A 63 -4.33 -11.01 6.75
N ASN A 64 -4.45 -11.11 8.07
CA ASN A 64 -5.69 -11.48 8.76
C ASN A 64 -6.46 -10.29 9.36
N CYS A 65 -6.22 -9.06 8.88
CA CYS A 65 -7.01 -7.90 9.31
C CYS A 65 -8.49 -8.18 9.02
N VAL A 66 -9.32 -8.22 10.07
CA VAL A 66 -10.74 -8.55 9.96
C VAL A 66 -11.50 -7.28 9.61
N VAL A 67 -11.51 -6.94 8.32
CA VAL A 67 -12.22 -5.78 7.80
C VAL A 67 -13.63 -6.20 7.38
N ILE A 68 -14.65 -5.45 7.77
CA ILE A 68 -16.05 -5.70 7.39
C ILE A 68 -16.45 -4.71 6.29
N GLY A 69 -16.75 -5.19 5.08
CA GLY A 69 -17.34 -4.39 4.00
C GLY A 69 -16.43 -4.10 2.79
N ASN A 70 -16.89 -3.22 1.89
CA ASN A 70 -16.26 -2.87 0.60
C ASN A 70 -14.93 -2.09 0.72
N ALA A 71 -14.50 -1.74 1.94
CA ALA A 71 -13.30 -0.96 2.20
C ALA A 71 -11.99 -1.72 1.94
N THR A 72 -12.03 -2.92 1.34
CA THR A 72 -10.82 -3.72 1.15
C THR A 72 -10.12 -3.42 -0.16
N PHE A 73 -10.80 -3.14 -1.28
CA PHE A 73 -10.08 -2.92 -2.54
C PHE A 73 -9.42 -1.53 -2.60
N GLY A 74 -8.12 -1.47 -2.90
CA GLY A 74 -7.34 -0.24 -2.96
C GLY A 74 -6.96 0.36 -1.59
N ALA A 75 -7.45 -0.22 -0.49
CA ALA A 75 -7.13 0.28 0.85
C ALA A 75 -5.65 0.07 1.18
N PRO A 76 -4.97 1.08 1.75
CA PRO A 76 -3.57 0.95 2.11
C PRO A 76 -3.41 0.07 3.34
N VAL A 77 -2.37 -0.75 3.31
CA VAL A 77 -1.92 -1.57 4.44
C VAL A 77 -0.69 -0.89 5.03
N ILE A 78 -0.76 -0.58 6.32
CA ILE A 78 0.18 0.26 7.04
C ILE A 78 0.89 -0.57 8.12
N ASP A 79 2.19 -0.38 8.32
CA ASP A 79 2.93 -1.02 9.41
C ASP A 79 2.82 -0.23 10.73
N LYS A 80 3.45 -0.75 11.78
CA LYS A 80 3.51 -0.08 13.10
C LYS A 80 4.21 1.28 13.11
N ASN A 81 4.99 1.62 12.08
CA ASN A 81 5.70 2.90 11.96
C ASN A 81 4.88 3.93 11.17
N GLY A 82 3.67 3.58 10.71
CA GLY A 82 2.85 4.43 9.85
C GLY A 82 3.27 4.41 8.39
N GLU A 83 4.10 3.45 7.96
CA GLU A 83 4.53 3.32 6.57
C GLU A 83 3.60 2.39 5.79
N MET A 84 3.29 2.75 4.55
CA MET A 84 2.51 1.91 3.65
C MET A 84 3.37 0.74 3.17
N VAL A 85 2.99 -0.49 3.53
CA VAL A 85 3.66 -1.74 3.11
C VAL A 85 2.98 -2.42 1.94
N GLY A 86 1.71 -2.10 1.68
CA GLY A 86 0.98 -2.63 0.55
C GLY A 86 -0.36 -1.97 0.28
N MET A 87 -1.04 -2.45 -0.75
CA MET A 87 -2.38 -2.03 -1.13
C MET A 87 -3.25 -3.26 -1.35
N ASN A 88 -4.38 -3.33 -0.66
CA ASN A 88 -5.28 -4.48 -0.75
C ASN A 88 -5.94 -4.57 -2.13
N HIS A 89 -6.16 -5.80 -2.61
CA HIS A 89 -6.86 -6.05 -3.88
C HIS A 89 -7.72 -7.33 -3.85
N SER A 90 -8.07 -7.84 -2.66
CA SER A 90 -9.00 -8.97 -2.50
C SER A 90 -10.13 -8.67 -1.52
N HIS A 91 -11.21 -9.46 -1.62
CA HIS A 91 -12.36 -9.45 -0.70
C HIS A 91 -12.49 -10.77 0.07
N GLN A 92 -11.70 -11.80 -0.29
CA GLN A 92 -11.72 -13.10 0.37
C GLN A 92 -10.72 -13.11 1.51
N TYR A 93 -11.16 -13.64 2.66
CA TYR A 93 -10.31 -13.80 3.84
C TYR A 93 -9.44 -15.07 3.72
N PRO A 94 -8.14 -15.03 4.08
CA PRO A 94 -7.38 -13.83 4.48
C PRO A 94 -7.18 -12.86 3.31
N LEU A 95 -7.23 -11.56 3.62
CA LEU A 95 -7.07 -10.50 2.63
C LEU A 95 -5.69 -10.53 2.00
N THR A 96 -5.59 -10.09 0.74
CA THR A 96 -4.36 -10.07 -0.04
C THR A 96 -4.06 -8.66 -0.53
N ALA A 97 -2.80 -8.27 -0.41
CA ALA A 97 -2.27 -6.97 -0.79
C ALA A 97 -1.06 -7.12 -1.72
N ILE A 98 -0.97 -6.21 -2.70
CA ILE A 98 0.26 -6.01 -3.47
C ILE A 98 1.26 -5.28 -2.60
N LYS A 99 2.50 -5.76 -2.54
CA LYS A 99 3.58 -5.09 -1.83
C LYS A 99 3.85 -3.72 -2.44
N ILE A 100 4.09 -2.73 -1.59
CA ILE A 100 4.40 -1.38 -2.05
C ILE A 100 5.64 -1.34 -2.94
N SER A 101 6.64 -2.19 -2.68
CA SER A 101 7.86 -2.30 -3.48
C SER A 101 7.60 -2.81 -4.90
N ALA A 102 6.67 -3.76 -5.06
CA ALA A 102 6.25 -4.24 -6.38
C ALA A 102 5.50 -3.13 -7.14
N LEU A 103 4.60 -2.41 -6.46
CA LEU A 103 3.88 -1.28 -7.03
C LEU A 103 4.82 -0.14 -7.46
N GLN A 104 5.83 0.19 -6.65
CA GLN A 104 6.87 1.17 -7.00
C GLN A 104 7.65 0.76 -8.27
N GLY A 105 7.94 -0.54 -8.42
CA GLY A 105 8.54 -1.09 -9.63
C GLY A 105 7.66 -0.85 -10.87
N THR A 106 6.37 -1.16 -10.76
CA THR A 106 5.38 -0.93 -11.82
C THR A 106 5.27 0.56 -12.17
N ILE A 107 5.16 1.46 -11.19
CA ILE A 107 5.08 2.90 -11.42
C ILE A 107 6.32 3.43 -12.15
N ARG A 108 7.52 2.95 -11.76
CA ARG A 108 8.77 3.31 -12.43
C ARG A 108 8.76 2.87 -13.90
N ASN A 109 8.30 1.66 -14.18
CA ASN A 109 8.21 1.13 -15.55
C ASN A 109 7.20 1.93 -16.40
N ILE A 110 6.04 2.28 -15.84
CA ILE A 110 5.03 3.11 -16.51
C ILE A 110 5.61 4.48 -16.85
N LYS A 111 6.26 5.16 -15.90
CA LYS A 111 6.91 6.46 -16.13
C LYS A 111 7.93 6.39 -17.26
N ASN A 112 8.81 5.39 -17.23
CA ASN A 112 9.79 5.18 -18.29
C ASN A 112 9.13 4.96 -19.66
N THR A 113 8.01 4.22 -19.71
CA THR A 113 7.30 3.95 -20.96
C THR A 113 6.60 5.19 -21.52
N LEU A 114 5.96 5.97 -20.65
CA LEU A 114 5.24 7.18 -21.05
C LEU A 114 6.19 8.32 -21.46
N TRP A 115 7.33 8.45 -20.77
CA TRP A 115 8.29 9.53 -21.03
C TRP A 115 9.41 9.18 -22.02
N ALA A 116 9.58 7.92 -22.38
CA ALA A 116 10.43 7.54 -23.52
C ALA A 116 9.79 7.87 -24.89
N ARG A 117 8.53 8.34 -24.91
CA ARG A 117 7.76 8.68 -26.11
C ARG A 117 7.58 10.19 -26.33
N GLY A 118 8.21 11.04 -25.51
CA GLY A 118 8.27 12.50 -25.68
C GLY A 118 9.70 12.95 -25.79
#